data_AF-A0A3E0TPY8-F1
#
_entry.id   AF-A0A3E0TPY8-F1
#
_cell.length_a   1.000
_cell.length_b   1.000
_cell.length_c   1.000
_cell.angle_alpha   90.00
_cell.angle_beta   90.00
_cell.angle_gamma   90.00
#
_symmetry.space_group_name_H-M   'P 1'
#
loop_
_entity.id
_entity.type
_entity.pdbx_description
1 polymer ?
#
loop_
_entity_poly.entity_id
_entity_poly.type
_entity_poly.pdbx_seq_one_letter_code
_entity_poly.pdbx_strand_id
1 'polypeptide(L)' 'MNPIEKEVEKLLDQVCVDLGFCLPPNVKSRLIKFPPKTSEKFTKTLIEVEGFTIETIDKSLYKQLFDKIDSVYSKYT' A
#
# COMPACT_ATOMS: atom_id res chain seq x y z
N MET A 1 -13.20 8.06 11.69
CA MET A 1 -11.96 7.59 11.05
C MET A 1 -10.83 7.74 12.04
N ASN A 2 -10.20 6.64 12.45
CA ASN A 2 -9.12 6.64 13.42
C ASN A 2 -7.82 7.23 12.79
N PRO A 3 -6.80 7.57 13.58
CA PRO A 3 -5.58 8.19 13.04
C PRO A 3 -4.86 7.34 12.00
N ILE A 4 -4.82 6.01 12.17
CA ILE A 4 -4.20 5.07 11.22
C ILE A 4 -4.96 5.04 9.90
N GLU A 5 -6.29 5.00 9.93
CA GLU A 5 -7.13 5.01 8.72
C GLU A 5 -6.83 6.24 7.84
N LYS A 6 -6.63 7.42 8.45
CA LYS A 6 -6.25 8.65 7.72
C LYS A 6 -4.87 8.57 7.08
N GLU A 7 -3.90 8.04 7.81
CA GLU A 7 -2.53 7.87 7.29
C GLU A 7 -2.50 6.83 6.17
N VAL A 8 -3.25 5.74 6.30
CA VAL A 8 -3.41 4.73 5.25
C VAL A 8 -4.10 5.32 4.02
N GLU A 9 -5.18 6.08 4.20
CA GLU A 9 -5.85 6.76 3.08
C GLU A 9 -4.90 7.66 2.32
N LYS A 10 -4.15 8.51 3.03
CA LYS A 10 -3.15 9.41 2.45
C LYS A 10 -2.03 8.66 1.75
N LEU A 11 -1.54 7.58 2.34
CA LEU A 11 -0.53 6.70 1.74
C LEU A 11 -1.03 6.11 0.42
N LEU A 12 -2.25 5.59 0.38
CA LEU A 12 -2.82 5.00 -0.84
C LEU A 12 -3.01 6.06 -1.94
N ASP A 13 -3.38 7.29 -1.59
CA ASP A 13 -3.44 8.40 -2.55
C ASP A 13 -2.06 8.78 -3.09
N GLN A 14 -1.04 8.86 -2.22
CA GLN A 14 0.33 9.12 -2.63
C GLN A 14 0.88 8.03 -3.54
N VAL A 15 0.63 6.76 -3.22
CA VAL A 15 1.10 5.64 -4.05
C VAL A 15 0.38 5.63 -5.41
N CYS A 16 -0.91 5.93 -5.48
CA CYS A 16 -1.62 6.06 -6.76
C CYS A 16 -1.01 7.18 -7.62
N VAL A 17 -0.75 8.35 -7.04
CA VAL A 17 -0.19 9.50 -7.78
C VAL A 17 1.28 9.30 -8.16
N ASP A 18 2.11 8.86 -7.22
CA ASP A 18 3.57 8.80 -7.39
C ASP A 18 4.03 7.53 -8.11
N LEU A 19 3.37 6.40 -7.87
CA LEU A 19 3.79 5.08 -8.34
C LEU A 19 2.77 4.40 -9.27
N GLY A 20 1.58 4.97 -9.44
CA GLY A 20 0.55 4.45 -10.34
C GLY A 20 -0.30 3.30 -9.78
N PHE A 21 -0.18 2.91 -8.51
CA PHE A 21 -1.04 1.87 -7.91
C PHE A 21 -2.39 2.46 -7.50
N CYS A 22 -3.24 2.70 -8.49
CA CYS A 22 -4.55 3.28 -8.31
C CYS A 22 -5.61 2.20 -8.08
N LEU A 23 -5.83 1.89 -6.80
CA LEU A 23 -6.74 0.85 -6.39
C LEU A 23 -8.21 1.16 -6.70
N PRO A 24 -9.02 0.14 -7.04
CA PRO A 24 -10.47 0.26 -7.08
C PRO A 24 -11.04 0.79 -5.74
N PRO A 25 -12.11 1.64 -5.76
CA PRO A 25 -12.63 2.29 -4.56
C PRO A 25 -13.03 1.33 -3.42
N ASN A 26 -13.56 0.16 -3.77
CA ASN A 26 -13.92 -0.90 -2.81
C ASN A 26 -12.70 -1.51 -2.13
N VAL A 27 -11.61 -1.73 -2.88
CA VAL A 27 -10.34 -2.24 -2.35
C VAL A 27 -9.68 -1.21 -1.47
N LYS A 28 -9.59 0.05 -1.93
CA LYS A 28 -9.07 1.19 -1.15
C LYS A 28 -9.81 1.30 0.19
N SER A 29 -11.15 1.31 0.16
CA SER A 29 -11.97 1.40 1.37
C SER A 29 -11.75 0.24 2.34
N ARG A 30 -11.54 -0.97 1.83
CA ARG A 30 -11.27 -2.16 2.66
C ARG A 30 -9.89 -2.08 3.30
N LEU A 31 -8.87 -1.68 2.55
CA LEU A 31 -7.51 -1.53 3.06
C LEU A 31 -7.41 -0.43 4.10
N ILE A 32 -8.13 0.69 3.93
CA ILE A 32 -8.20 1.73 4.96
C ILE A 32 -8.75 1.17 6.27
N LYS A 33 -9.89 0.46 6.22
CA LYS A 33 -10.56 -0.08 7.42
C LYS A 33 -9.84 -1.25 8.07
N PHE A 34 -9.20 -2.10 7.26
CA PHE A 34 -8.56 -3.33 7.69
C PHE A 34 -7.17 -3.43 7.07
N PRO A 35 -6.25 -2.54 7.47
CA PRO A 35 -4.96 -2.48 6.82
C PRO A 35 -4.12 -3.71 7.26
N PRO A 36 -3.28 -4.29 6.38
CA PRO A 36 -2.50 -5.48 6.71
C PRO A 36 -1.56 -5.27 7.90
N LYS A 37 -1.20 -6.35 8.61
CA LYS A 37 -0.42 -6.26 9.85
C LYS A 37 1.06 -5.90 9.67
N THR A 38 1.60 -6.03 8.47
CA THR A 38 3.02 -5.77 8.17
C THR A 38 3.16 -5.02 6.85
N SER A 39 4.21 -4.20 6.74
CA SER A 39 4.55 -3.46 5.52
C SER A 39 4.72 -4.40 4.32
N GLU A 40 5.33 -5.57 4.53
CA GLU A 40 5.51 -6.59 3.50
C GLU A 40 4.16 -7.12 2.98
N LYS A 41 3.25 -7.49 3.88
CA LYS A 41 1.93 -8.01 3.49
C LYS A 41 1.10 -6.93 2.80
N PHE A 42 1.26 -5.67 3.22
CA PHE A 42 0.59 -4.55 2.59
C PHE A 42 1.13 -4.34 1.16
N THR A 43 2.46 -4.24 1.00
CA THR A 43 3.12 -4.15 -0.30
C THR A 43 2.64 -5.28 -1.23
N LYS A 44 2.67 -6.52 -0.75
CA LYS A 44 2.20 -7.69 -1.50
C LYS A 44 0.74 -7.56 -1.94
N THR A 45 -0.14 -7.09 -1.05
CA THR A 45 -1.56 -6.91 -1.37
C THR A 45 -1.76 -5.88 -2.49
N LEU A 46 -1.00 -4.78 -2.47
CA LEU A 46 -1.12 -3.74 -3.51
C LEU A 46 -0.65 -4.22 -4.87
N ILE A 47 0.48 -4.92 -4.93
CA ILE A 47 1.00 -5.43 -6.21
C ILE A 47 0.08 -6.50 -6.80
N GLU A 48 -0.51 -7.36 -5.96
CA GLU A 48 -1.47 -8.38 -6.40
C GLU A 48 -2.76 -7.77 -6.94
N VAL A 49 -3.23 -6.66 -6.36
CA VAL A 49 -4.43 -5.95 -6.83
C VAL A 49 -4.21 -5.34 -8.22
N GLU A 50 -3.01 -4.82 -8.50
CA GLU A 50 -2.63 -4.31 -9.82
C GLU A 50 -2.32 -5.42 -10.83
N GLY A 51 -2.37 -6.69 -10.43
CA GLY A 51 -2.12 -7.85 -11.29
C GLY A 51 -0.65 -8.24 -11.42
N PHE A 52 0.22 -7.75 -10.54
CA PHE A 52 1.63 -8.17 -10.46
C PHE A 52 1.84 -9.29 -9.44
N THR A 53 2.92 -10.04 -9.61
CA THR A 53 3.50 -10.90 -8.58
C THR A 53 4.86 -10.36 -8.15
N ILE A 54 5.39 -10.89 -7.03
CA ILE A 54 6.75 -10.57 -6.56
C ILE A 54 7.81 -10.92 -7.62
N GLU A 55 7.53 -11.90 -8.47
CA GLU A 55 8.45 -12.38 -9.50
C GLU A 55 8.43 -11.49 -10.74
N THR A 56 7.29 -10.86 -11.05
CA THR A 56 7.09 -10.07 -12.27
C THR A 56 7.25 -8.57 -12.06
N ILE A 57 7.12 -8.08 -10.82
CA ILE A 57 7.26 -6.66 -10.53
C ILE A 57 8.72 -6.21 -10.68
N ASP A 58 8.91 -5.01 -11.21
CA ASP A 58 10.22 -4.38 -11.18
C ASP A 58 10.72 -4.21 -9.73
N LYS A 59 11.96 -4.61 -9.47
CA LYS A 59 12.53 -4.62 -8.12
C LYS A 59 12.67 -3.21 -7.54
N SER A 60 12.92 -2.20 -8.39
CA SER A 60 12.99 -0.81 -7.97
C SER A 60 11.60 -0.29 -7.60
N LEU A 61 10.58 -0.61 -8.40
CA LEU A 61 9.19 -0.27 -8.10
C LEU A 61 8.71 -0.93 -6.81
N TYR A 62 8.99 -2.22 -6.62
CA TYR A 62 8.68 -2.93 -5.37
C TYR A 62 9.33 -2.25 -4.17
N LYS A 63 10.62 -1.92 -4.28
CA LYS A 63 11.35 -1.26 -3.20
C LYS A 63 10.76 0.12 -2.88
N GLN A 64 10.48 0.93 -3.90
CA GLN A 64 9.86 2.26 -3.69
C GLN A 64 8.49 2.16 -3.03
N LEU A 65 7.68 1.18 -3.43
CA LEU A 65 6.38 0.92 -2.81
C LEU A 65 6.54 0.50 -1.35
N PHE A 66 7.42 -0.47 -1.08
CA PHE A 66 7.69 -0.95 0.26
C PHE A 66 8.20 0.17 1.17
N ASP A 67 9.19 0.95 0.72
CA ASP A 67 9.78 2.04 1.51
C ASP A 67 8.74 3.12 1.86
N LYS A 68 7.84 3.47 0.92
CA LYS A 68 6.72 4.40 1.19
C LYS A 68 5.78 3.84 2.26
N ILE A 69 5.37 2.58 2.12
CA ILE A 69 4.47 1.93 3.08
C ILE A 69 5.15 1.87 4.45
N ASP A 70 6.36 1.36 4.52
CA ASP A 70 7.10 1.14 5.76
C ASP A 70 7.35 2.45 6.52
N SER A 71 7.61 3.56 5.81
CA SER A 71 7.79 4.89 6.43
C SER A 71 6.56 5.39 7.21
N VAL A 72 5.37 4.92 6.84
CA VAL A 72 4.10 5.23 7.51
C VAL A 72 3.80 4.15 8.55
N TYR A 73 3.97 2.89 8.18
CA TYR A 73 3.46 1.75 8.93
C TYR A 73 4.34 1.33 10.11
N SER A 74 5.66 1.49 10.00
CA SER A 74 6.62 1.20 11.09
C SER A 74 6.40 2.02 12.37
N LYS A 75 5.59 3.08 12.30
CA LYS A 75 5.22 3.92 13.45
C LYS A 75 4.08 3.33 14.29
N TYR A 76 3.38 2.33 13.75
CA TYR A 76 2.14 1.79 14.32
C TYR A 76 2.21 0.28 14.61
N THR A 77 3.30 -0.39 14.23
CA THR A 77 3.59 -1.81 14.50
C THR A 77 4.85 -1.94 15.34
#